data_AF-A0A3M1B0Q0-F1
#
_entry.id   AF-A0A3M1B0Q0-F1
#
_cell.length_a   1.000
_cell.length_b   1.000
_cell.length_c   1.000
_cell.angle_alpha   90.00
_cell.angle_beta   90.00
_cell.angle_gamma   90.00
#
_symmetry.space_group_name_H-M   'P 1'
#
loop_
_entity.id
_entity.type
_entity.pdbx_description
1 polymer ?
#
loop_
_entity_poly.entity_id
_entity_poly.type
_entity_poly.pdbx_seq_one_letter_code
_entity_poly.pdbx_strand_id
1 'polypeptide(L)'
;MYVFEDNTSELEDWIRREIEFDEPIGPGMQGESVCRVQEWLNLQGYGLAIDGKYGPVTANVITQFQENSFINATGDVDRQTFELLVEPMKRPLRQRMNMSESINQAVLEYAFAHLESKAKEIGGQNMGPWVRLYMKGHQGKKWAWCAGFVSFVLHQAIDSLNADVPHLDSFSCDLLAFQAKSAGLFFSGNEISNREIPSGSIFLVRNTDSDWTHVGIIVEAEDLMMRTIEGNTNDEGGREGYEVCMRFRGYNNKDFILLP
;
A
#
# COMPACT_ATOMS: atom_id res chain seq x y z
N MET A 1 -14.91 -4.57 -1.51
CA MET A 1 -14.13 -4.64 -0.24
C MET A 1 -12.65 -4.47 -0.51
N TYR A 2 -11.87 -4.14 0.52
CA TYR A 2 -10.43 -3.97 0.49
C TYR A 2 -9.69 -5.21 1.01
N VAL A 3 -10.44 -6.17 1.54
CA VAL A 3 -9.96 -7.47 1.99
C VAL A 3 -10.89 -8.57 1.47
N PHE A 4 -10.41 -9.82 1.48
CA PHE A 4 -11.23 -11.00 1.18
C PHE A 4 -11.02 -12.09 2.23
N GLU A 5 -12.10 -12.81 2.56
CA GLU A 5 -12.02 -14.01 3.42
C GLU A 5 -11.74 -15.25 2.57
N ASP A 6 -12.65 -15.54 1.64
CA ASP A 6 -12.66 -16.78 0.87
C ASP A 6 -12.35 -16.53 -0.60
N ASN A 7 -12.85 -15.42 -1.17
CA ASN A 7 -12.81 -15.20 -2.61
C ASN A 7 -12.41 -13.78 -3.00
N THR A 8 -11.44 -13.64 -3.90
CA THR A 8 -11.00 -12.35 -4.43
C THR A 8 -12.10 -11.58 -5.14
N SER A 9 -13.22 -12.22 -5.53
CA SER A 9 -14.39 -11.54 -6.08
C SER A 9 -15.06 -10.52 -5.13
N GLU A 10 -14.78 -10.62 -3.83
CA GLU A 10 -15.21 -9.67 -2.79
C GLU A 10 -14.51 -8.30 -2.93
N LEU A 11 -13.34 -8.30 -3.57
CA LEU A 11 -12.50 -7.12 -3.69
C LEU A 11 -13.01 -6.16 -4.75
N GLU A 12 -12.69 -4.88 -4.57
CA GLU A 12 -12.92 -3.85 -5.60
C GLU A 12 -12.26 -4.24 -6.93
N ASP A 13 -12.91 -3.89 -8.05
CA ASP A 13 -12.47 -4.27 -9.41
C ASP A 13 -11.02 -3.84 -9.72
N TRP A 14 -10.59 -2.69 -9.20
CA TRP A 14 -9.22 -2.23 -9.41
C TRP A 14 -8.19 -3.05 -8.63
N ILE A 15 -8.55 -3.63 -7.48
CA ILE A 15 -7.70 -4.56 -6.73
C ILE A 15 -7.61 -5.87 -7.51
N ARG A 16 -8.77 -6.40 -7.92
CA ARG A 16 -8.88 -7.67 -8.66
C ARG A 16 -8.04 -7.66 -9.93
N ARG A 17 -8.03 -6.54 -10.66
CA ARG A 17 -7.18 -6.35 -11.85
C ARG A 17 -5.68 -6.57 -11.58
N GLU A 18 -5.18 -6.35 -10.37
CA GLU A 18 -3.76 -6.56 -10.04
C GLU A 18 -3.43 -8.00 -9.63
N ILE A 19 -4.41 -8.79 -9.17
CA ILE A 19 -4.16 -10.08 -8.51
C ILE A 19 -4.92 -11.28 -9.11
N GLU A 20 -5.87 -11.06 -10.02
CA GLU A 20 -6.63 -12.14 -10.66
C GLU A 20 -6.02 -12.52 -12.02
N PHE A 21 -5.88 -13.83 -12.23
CA PHE A 21 -5.45 -14.39 -13.49
C PHE A 21 -6.63 -14.46 -14.48
N ASP A 22 -6.48 -13.78 -15.61
CA ASP A 22 -7.46 -13.76 -16.70
C ASP A 22 -7.18 -14.90 -17.70
N GLU A 23 -6.09 -14.76 -18.47
CA GLU A 23 -5.69 -15.71 -19.51
C GLU A 23 -4.16 -15.95 -19.52
N PRO A 24 -3.69 -17.07 -20.11
CA PRO A 24 -2.25 -17.35 -20.21
C PRO A 24 -1.49 -16.28 -21.00
N ILE A 25 -0.27 -15.95 -20.54
CA ILE A 25 0.58 -14.94 -21.17
C ILE A 25 1.88 -15.59 -21.66
N GLY A 26 2.17 -15.50 -22.96
CA GLY A 26 3.33 -16.15 -23.58
C GLY A 26 3.96 -15.37 -24.74
N PRO A 27 4.95 -15.98 -25.42
CA PRO A 27 5.73 -15.36 -26.50
C PRO A 27 4.88 -14.69 -27.59
N GLY A 28 5.28 -13.47 -27.97
CA GLY A 28 4.61 -12.69 -29.02
C GLY A 28 3.42 -11.85 -28.54
N MET A 29 2.96 -12.05 -27.30
CA MET A 29 1.94 -11.19 -26.69
C MET A 29 2.50 -9.81 -26.34
N GLN A 30 1.62 -8.82 -26.27
CA GLN A 30 1.96 -7.44 -25.92
C GLN A 30 0.79 -6.73 -25.22
N GLY A 31 1.10 -5.68 -24.45
CA GLY A 31 0.10 -4.83 -23.79
C GLY A 31 0.19 -4.83 -22.28
N GLU A 32 -0.87 -4.38 -21.62
CA GLU A 32 -0.89 -4.13 -20.17
C GLU A 32 -0.68 -5.39 -19.33
N SER A 33 -1.20 -6.54 -19.76
CA SER A 33 -0.99 -7.82 -19.07
C SER A 33 0.49 -8.21 -19.01
N VAL A 34 1.21 -8.00 -20.12
CA VAL A 34 2.67 -8.22 -20.19
C VAL A 34 3.41 -7.19 -19.32
N CYS A 35 3.00 -5.92 -19.33
CA CYS A 35 3.58 -4.91 -18.44
C CYS A 35 3.46 -5.34 -16.97
N ARG A 36 2.28 -5.82 -16.54
CA ARG A 36 2.07 -6.29 -15.17
C ARG A 36 2.97 -7.45 -14.79
N VAL A 37 3.14 -8.43 -15.67
CA VAL A 37 4.08 -9.54 -15.44
C VAL A 37 5.51 -9.02 -15.28
N GLN A 38 5.95 -8.11 -16.15
CA GLN A 38 7.29 -7.51 -16.07
C GLN A 38 7.48 -6.68 -14.79
N GLU A 39 6.46 -5.93 -14.36
CA GLU A 39 6.45 -5.21 -13.09
C GLU A 39 6.59 -6.18 -11.91
N TRP A 40 5.81 -7.27 -11.87
CA TRP A 40 5.87 -8.27 -10.80
C TRP A 40 7.21 -8.98 -10.75
N LEU A 41 7.76 -9.39 -11.89
CA LEU A 41 9.11 -9.97 -11.96
C LEU A 41 10.18 -8.99 -11.44
N ASN A 42 10.05 -7.70 -11.76
CA ASN A 42 10.97 -6.69 -11.23
C ASN A 42 10.83 -6.46 -9.73
N LEU A 43 9.62 -6.54 -9.18
CA LEU A 43 9.40 -6.51 -7.73
C LEU A 43 10.06 -7.71 -7.03
N GLN A 44 10.13 -8.86 -7.72
CA GLN A 44 10.83 -10.07 -7.27
C GLN A 44 12.36 -10.02 -7.53
N GLY A 45 12.88 -8.96 -8.17
CA GLY A 45 14.32 -8.72 -8.32
C GLY A 45 14.94 -9.18 -9.64
N TYR A 46 14.17 -9.56 -10.67
CA TYR A 46 14.72 -10.08 -11.93
C TYR A 46 15.30 -9.02 -12.88
N GLY A 47 14.91 -7.74 -12.76
CA GLY A 47 15.57 -6.62 -13.45
C GLY A 47 15.47 -6.62 -14.99
N LEU A 48 14.26 -6.71 -15.54
CA LEU A 48 13.98 -6.60 -16.98
C LEU A 48 13.26 -5.30 -17.36
N ALA A 49 13.25 -4.96 -18.65
CA ALA A 49 12.49 -3.82 -19.14
C ALA A 49 10.98 -4.05 -19.00
N ILE A 50 10.24 -3.01 -18.61
CA ILE A 50 8.77 -2.98 -18.61
C ILE A 50 8.33 -2.29 -19.90
N ASP A 51 8.41 -3.02 -21.02
CA ASP A 51 8.11 -2.52 -22.36
C ASP A 51 6.78 -3.05 -22.91
N GLY A 52 6.09 -3.90 -22.14
CA GLY A 52 4.83 -4.51 -22.52
C GLY A 52 4.97 -5.49 -23.67
N LYS A 53 6.16 -6.03 -23.94
CA LYS A 53 6.42 -7.00 -25.02
C LYS A 53 6.94 -8.30 -24.47
N TYR A 54 6.28 -9.39 -24.85
CA TYR A 54 6.69 -10.73 -24.46
C TYR A 54 7.73 -11.27 -25.46
N GLY A 55 8.96 -10.79 -25.31
CA GLY A 55 10.11 -11.23 -26.09
C GLY A 55 10.91 -12.35 -25.40
N PRO A 56 12.03 -12.77 -26.03
CA PRO A 56 12.91 -13.82 -25.48
C PRO A 56 13.45 -13.52 -24.08
N VAL A 57 13.68 -12.23 -23.75
CA VAL A 57 14.13 -11.83 -22.41
C VAL A 57 13.05 -12.12 -21.37
N THR A 58 11.80 -11.70 -21.64
CA THR A 58 10.65 -11.96 -20.75
C THR A 58 10.45 -13.47 -20.55
N ALA A 59 10.47 -14.26 -21.63
CA ALA A 59 10.34 -15.72 -21.56
C ALA A 59 11.43 -16.34 -20.66
N ASN A 60 12.70 -15.99 -20.87
CA ASN A 60 13.83 -16.50 -20.10
C ASN A 60 13.77 -16.12 -18.61
N VAL A 61 13.29 -14.92 -18.29
CA VAL A 61 13.11 -14.48 -16.89
C VAL A 61 11.96 -15.23 -16.22
N ILE A 62 10.88 -15.52 -16.95
CA ILE A 62 9.75 -16.31 -16.44
C ILE A 62 10.18 -17.75 -16.17
N THR A 63 10.95 -18.36 -17.09
CA THR A 63 11.55 -19.68 -16.87
C THR A 63 12.37 -19.70 -15.58
N GLN A 64 13.24 -18.73 -15.35
CA GLN A 64 14.02 -18.63 -14.11
C GLN A 64 13.13 -18.44 -12.88
N PHE A 65 12.08 -17.62 -12.98
CA PHE A 65 11.11 -17.45 -11.89
C PHE A 65 10.41 -18.75 -11.54
N GLN A 66 10.00 -19.52 -12.55
CA GLN A 66 9.36 -20.82 -12.37
C GLN A 66 10.31 -21.83 -11.72
N GLU A 67 11.58 -21.90 -12.17
CA GLU A 67 12.63 -22.73 -11.57
C GLU A 67 12.87 -22.38 -10.10
N ASN A 68 13.03 -21.08 -9.80
CA ASN A 68 13.24 -20.58 -8.44
C ASN A 68 12.02 -20.77 -7.54
N SER A 69 10.83 -20.88 -8.13
CA SER A 69 9.58 -21.17 -7.42
C SER A 69 9.27 -22.67 -7.34
N PHE A 70 10.17 -23.53 -7.83
CA PHE A 70 10.01 -24.99 -7.85
C PHE A 70 8.76 -25.49 -8.59
N ILE A 71 8.37 -24.81 -9.67
CA ILE A 71 7.27 -25.22 -10.57
C ILE A 71 7.80 -25.55 -11.97
N ASN A 72 6.93 -26.06 -12.86
CA ASN A 72 7.34 -26.42 -14.21
C ASN A 72 7.77 -25.18 -15.01
N ALA A 73 9.00 -25.19 -15.51
CA ALA A 73 9.61 -24.04 -16.18
C ALA A 73 9.26 -24.01 -17.68
N THR A 74 8.00 -23.66 -17.98
CA THR A 74 7.48 -23.59 -19.36
C THR A 74 7.95 -22.36 -20.12
N GLY A 75 8.28 -21.28 -19.41
CA GLY A 75 8.49 -19.96 -20.00
C GLY A 75 7.20 -19.28 -20.47
N ASP A 76 6.02 -19.78 -20.05
CA ASP A 76 4.70 -19.17 -20.21
C ASP A 76 4.13 -18.82 -18.82
N VAL A 77 3.36 -17.74 -18.70
CA VAL A 77 2.64 -17.41 -17.45
C VAL A 77 1.27 -18.08 -17.48
N ASP A 78 1.17 -19.20 -16.78
CA ASP A 78 -0.10 -19.84 -16.45
C ASP A 78 -0.65 -19.34 -15.10
N ARG A 79 -1.80 -19.90 -14.68
CA ARG A 79 -2.44 -19.55 -13.40
C ARG A 79 -1.50 -19.76 -12.22
N GLN A 80 -0.78 -20.89 -12.17
CA GLN A 80 0.13 -21.20 -11.06
C GLN A 80 1.28 -20.19 -10.98
N THR A 81 1.87 -19.86 -12.14
CA THR A 81 2.94 -18.86 -12.24
C THR A 81 2.43 -17.48 -11.81
N PHE A 82 1.25 -17.07 -12.27
CA PHE A 82 0.66 -15.78 -11.93
C PHE A 82 0.33 -15.66 -10.44
N GLU A 83 -0.26 -16.69 -9.85
CA GLU A 83 -0.59 -16.72 -8.42
C GLU A 83 0.64 -16.54 -7.54
N LEU A 84 1.79 -17.12 -7.93
CA LEU A 84 3.05 -16.93 -7.23
C LEU A 84 3.65 -15.53 -7.42
N LEU A 85 3.51 -14.94 -8.61
CA LEU A 85 3.98 -13.58 -8.90
C LEU A 85 3.29 -12.55 -8.00
N VAL A 86 1.97 -12.64 -7.85
CA VAL A 86 1.13 -11.66 -7.15
C VAL A 86 0.94 -11.96 -5.65
N GLU A 87 1.43 -13.10 -5.15
CA GLU A 87 1.30 -13.51 -3.75
C GLU A 87 1.73 -12.44 -2.74
N PRO A 88 2.82 -11.67 -2.94
CA PRO A 88 3.17 -10.58 -2.03
C PRO A 88 2.04 -9.56 -1.83
N MET A 89 1.24 -9.25 -2.86
CA MET A 89 0.08 -8.36 -2.72
C MET A 89 -1.16 -9.08 -2.20
N LYS A 90 -1.33 -10.37 -2.46
CA LYS A 90 -2.45 -11.12 -1.86
C LYS A 90 -2.33 -11.21 -0.33
N ARG A 91 -1.12 -11.27 0.23
CA ARG A 91 -0.89 -11.38 1.69
C ARG A 91 -1.53 -10.28 2.54
N PRO A 92 -1.36 -8.98 2.24
CA PRO A 92 -2.04 -7.93 3.00
C PRO A 92 -3.52 -7.80 2.65
N LEU A 93 -4.00 -8.38 1.54
CA LEU A 93 -5.41 -8.34 1.14
C LEU A 93 -6.28 -9.45 1.76
N ARG A 94 -5.68 -10.49 2.35
CA ARG A 94 -6.44 -11.47 3.12
C ARG A 94 -6.97 -10.81 4.38
N GLN A 95 -8.24 -11.04 4.70
CA GLN A 95 -8.83 -10.53 5.92
C GLN A 95 -8.07 -11.01 7.15
N ARG A 96 -7.90 -10.08 8.08
CA ARG A 96 -7.22 -10.25 9.35
C ARG A 96 -8.22 -9.89 10.45
N MET A 97 -8.08 -10.57 11.59
CA MET A 97 -8.87 -10.32 12.81
C MET A 97 -10.36 -10.67 12.74
N ASN A 98 -11.02 -10.55 13.90
CA ASN A 98 -12.46 -10.68 14.07
C ASN A 98 -13.04 -9.40 14.72
N MET A 99 -14.37 -9.29 14.78
CA MET A 99 -15.10 -8.09 15.24
C MET A 99 -14.82 -7.60 16.68
N SER A 100 -14.05 -8.33 17.50
CA SER A 100 -13.79 -7.95 18.90
C SER A 100 -12.56 -7.06 19.12
N GLU A 101 -11.81 -6.76 18.06
CA GLU A 101 -10.56 -5.99 18.13
C GLU A 101 -10.76 -4.50 17.82
N SER A 102 -9.81 -3.65 18.25
CA SER A 102 -9.89 -2.21 18.03
C SER A 102 -9.45 -1.80 16.62
N ILE A 103 -10.01 -0.70 16.11
CA ILE A 103 -9.62 -0.16 14.79
C ILE A 103 -8.12 0.16 14.72
N ASN A 104 -7.55 0.67 15.80
CA ASN A 104 -6.13 0.97 15.94
C ASN A 104 -5.25 -0.27 15.75
N GLN A 105 -5.64 -1.39 16.35
CA GLN A 105 -4.89 -2.64 16.23
C GLN A 105 -4.98 -3.20 14.81
N ALA A 106 -6.17 -3.16 14.20
CA ALA A 106 -6.37 -3.58 12.81
C ALA A 106 -5.55 -2.74 11.81
N VAL A 107 -5.54 -1.41 11.99
CA VAL A 107 -4.72 -0.50 11.18
C VAL A 107 -3.24 -0.88 11.25
N LEU A 108 -2.73 -1.21 12.44
CA LEU A 108 -1.33 -1.63 12.60
C LEU A 108 -1.04 -2.96 11.91
N GLU A 109 -1.90 -3.98 12.09
CA GLU A 109 -1.69 -5.28 11.44
C GLU A 109 -1.61 -5.16 9.92
N TYR A 110 -2.50 -4.38 9.31
CA TYR A 110 -2.45 -4.13 7.89
C TYR A 110 -1.23 -3.31 7.48
N ALA A 111 -0.88 -2.26 8.22
CA ALA A 111 0.33 -1.48 7.95
C ALA A 111 1.60 -2.35 7.96
N PHE A 112 1.73 -3.25 8.95
CA PHE A 112 2.82 -4.23 9.02
C PHE A 112 2.76 -5.24 7.87
N ALA A 113 1.58 -5.73 7.50
CA ALA A 113 1.44 -6.65 6.38
C ALA A 113 1.93 -6.06 5.04
N HIS A 114 1.65 -4.77 4.79
CA HIS A 114 2.17 -4.06 3.60
C HIS A 114 3.68 -3.84 3.68
N LEU A 115 4.20 -3.50 4.86
CA LEU A 115 5.64 -3.37 5.11
C LEU A 115 6.39 -4.70 4.86
N GLU A 116 5.89 -5.80 5.40
CA GLU A 116 6.46 -7.15 5.23
C GLU A 116 6.41 -7.62 3.78
N SER A 117 5.40 -7.17 3.04
CA SER A 117 5.24 -7.43 1.61
C SER A 117 6.13 -6.54 0.74
N LYS A 118 6.87 -5.61 1.34
CA LYS A 118 7.81 -4.69 0.69
C LYS A 118 7.14 -3.90 -0.43
N ALA A 119 5.96 -3.36 -0.15
CA ALA A 119 5.20 -2.56 -1.10
C ALA A 119 6.02 -1.35 -1.57
N LYS A 120 6.22 -1.24 -2.89
CA LYS A 120 7.07 -0.21 -3.48
C LYS A 120 6.71 0.10 -4.94
N GLU A 121 7.19 1.23 -5.41
CA GLU A 121 7.12 1.66 -6.80
C GLU A 121 7.96 0.78 -7.71
N ILE A 122 7.50 0.64 -8.95
CA ILE A 122 8.30 0.05 -10.04
C ILE A 122 7.87 0.66 -11.38
N GLY A 123 8.80 0.81 -12.32
CA GLY A 123 8.51 1.38 -13.64
C GLY A 123 8.47 2.91 -13.71
N GLY A 124 8.76 3.60 -12.61
CA GLY A 124 8.91 5.06 -12.55
C GLY A 124 8.31 5.67 -11.28
N GLN A 125 8.45 6.99 -11.14
CA GLN A 125 7.94 7.75 -10.00
C GLN A 125 6.41 7.64 -9.90
N ASN A 126 5.93 7.23 -8.74
CA ASN A 126 4.52 6.96 -8.43
C ASN A 126 3.90 5.92 -9.41
N MET A 127 4.65 4.89 -9.83
CA MET A 127 4.19 3.85 -10.76
C MET A 127 4.24 2.45 -10.15
N GLY A 128 3.53 1.53 -10.79
CA GLY A 128 3.58 0.10 -10.48
C GLY A 128 2.34 -0.41 -9.74
N PRO A 129 2.27 -1.73 -9.51
CA PRO A 129 1.06 -2.38 -9.02
C PRO A 129 0.69 -1.93 -7.61
N TRP A 130 1.67 -1.69 -6.71
CA TRP A 130 1.38 -1.16 -5.37
C TRP A 130 0.84 0.26 -5.39
N VAL A 131 1.31 1.13 -6.29
CA VAL A 131 0.75 2.48 -6.42
C VAL A 131 -0.66 2.40 -6.97
N ARG A 132 -0.89 1.60 -8.02
CA ARG A 132 -2.25 1.36 -8.52
C ARG A 132 -3.14 0.75 -7.45
N LEU A 133 -2.58 -0.03 -6.53
CA LEU A 133 -3.30 -0.52 -5.38
C LEU A 133 -3.77 0.67 -4.52
N TYR A 134 -2.87 1.47 -3.99
CA TYR A 134 -3.27 2.55 -3.08
C TYR A 134 -4.05 3.70 -3.73
N MET A 135 -4.00 3.82 -5.06
CA MET A 135 -4.56 4.94 -5.82
C MET A 135 -5.75 4.55 -6.70
N LYS A 136 -6.50 3.49 -6.34
CA LYS A 136 -7.71 3.02 -7.04
C LYS A 136 -7.51 2.80 -8.55
N GLY A 137 -6.38 2.20 -8.91
CA GLY A 137 -5.97 1.90 -10.28
C GLY A 137 -5.19 3.01 -10.99
N HIS A 138 -5.02 4.18 -10.36
CA HIS A 138 -4.23 5.26 -10.94
C HIS A 138 -2.73 5.15 -10.62
N GLN A 139 -1.90 5.74 -11.48
CA GLN A 139 -0.45 5.84 -11.31
C GLN A 139 0.13 6.98 -12.14
N GLY A 140 1.37 7.34 -11.85
CA GLY A 140 2.17 8.39 -12.49
C GLY A 140 2.45 9.56 -11.56
N LYS A 141 3.39 10.44 -11.96
CA LYS A 141 3.95 11.53 -11.13
C LYS A 141 2.96 12.36 -10.32
N LYS A 142 1.72 12.54 -10.79
CA LYS A 142 0.68 13.30 -10.08
C LYS A 142 0.01 12.54 -8.92
N TRP A 143 0.32 11.26 -8.74
CA TRP A 143 -0.31 10.35 -7.79
C TRP A 143 0.63 9.99 -6.64
N ALA A 144 1.08 10.99 -5.90
CA ALA A 144 1.74 10.74 -4.62
C ALA A 144 0.81 9.92 -3.72
N TRP A 145 1.31 8.81 -3.17
CA TRP A 145 0.45 7.74 -2.65
C TRP A 145 0.50 7.56 -1.13
N CYS A 146 1.11 8.48 -0.37
CA CYS A 146 1.13 8.40 1.10
C CYS A 146 -0.28 8.42 1.71
N ALA A 147 -1.14 9.35 1.28
CA ALA A 147 -2.53 9.42 1.73
C ALA A 147 -3.37 8.25 1.21
N GLY A 148 -3.18 7.84 -0.05
CA GLY A 148 -3.81 6.64 -0.59
C GLY A 148 -3.47 5.37 0.20
N PHE A 149 -2.21 5.22 0.62
CA PHE A 149 -1.78 4.10 1.47
C PHE A 149 -2.49 4.11 2.83
N VAL A 150 -2.51 5.26 3.51
CA VAL A 150 -3.18 5.39 4.83
C VAL A 150 -4.68 5.14 4.72
N SER A 151 -5.35 5.72 3.71
CA SER A 151 -6.76 5.43 3.45
C SER A 151 -6.99 3.96 3.15
N PHE A 152 -6.18 3.35 2.29
CA PHE A 152 -6.29 1.93 1.96
C PHE A 152 -6.20 1.04 3.20
N VAL A 153 -5.21 1.26 4.07
CA VAL A 153 -5.05 0.51 5.32
C VAL A 153 -6.24 0.71 6.26
N LEU A 154 -6.76 1.94 6.37
CA LEU A 154 -7.94 2.22 7.18
C LEU A 154 -9.18 1.48 6.64
N HIS A 155 -9.37 1.45 5.32
CA HIS A 155 -10.45 0.67 4.71
C HIS A 155 -10.32 -0.83 5.01
N GLN A 156 -9.12 -1.39 4.95
CA GLN A 156 -8.91 -2.80 5.30
C GLN A 156 -9.30 -3.09 6.76
N ALA A 157 -8.92 -2.20 7.68
CA ALA A 157 -9.27 -2.30 9.08
C ALA A 157 -10.79 -2.20 9.30
N ILE A 158 -11.45 -1.26 8.63
CA ILE A 158 -12.91 -1.07 8.69
C ILE A 158 -13.65 -2.29 8.15
N ASP A 159 -13.29 -2.76 6.96
CA ASP A 159 -13.94 -3.92 6.32
C ASP A 159 -13.79 -5.18 7.19
N SER A 160 -12.62 -5.40 7.79
CA SER A 160 -12.34 -6.60 8.60
C SER A 160 -13.08 -6.63 9.93
N LEU A 161 -13.31 -5.47 10.53
CA LEU A 161 -14.03 -5.35 11.80
C LEU A 161 -15.52 -5.08 11.61
N ASN A 162 -15.95 -4.80 10.38
CA ASN A 162 -17.26 -4.21 10.08
C ASN A 162 -17.54 -2.98 10.97
N ALA A 163 -16.53 -2.11 11.11
CA ALA A 163 -16.54 -1.02 12.08
C ALA A 163 -17.35 0.18 11.58
N ASP A 164 -18.21 0.72 12.45
CA ASP A 164 -18.94 1.98 12.22
C ASP A 164 -18.12 3.18 12.72
N VAL A 165 -17.12 3.58 11.94
CA VAL A 165 -16.20 4.69 12.26
C VAL A 165 -16.19 5.72 11.13
N PRO A 166 -15.84 7.00 11.42
CA PRO A 166 -15.75 8.02 10.38
C PRO A 166 -14.84 7.60 9.23
N HIS A 167 -15.36 7.72 8.02
CA HIS A 167 -14.69 7.27 6.81
C HIS A 167 -13.70 8.31 6.31
N LEU A 168 -12.39 8.03 6.43
CA LEU A 168 -11.32 8.90 5.94
C LEU A 168 -10.72 8.32 4.64
N ASP A 169 -11.22 8.80 3.51
CA ASP A 169 -10.84 8.34 2.17
C ASP A 169 -10.42 9.54 1.31
N SER A 170 -9.12 9.68 1.09
CA SER A 170 -8.58 10.64 0.14
C SER A 170 -7.14 10.33 -0.27
N PHE A 171 -6.80 10.79 -1.46
CA PHE A 171 -5.41 10.86 -1.94
C PHE A 171 -4.69 12.16 -1.54
N SER A 172 -5.39 13.08 -0.88
CA SER A 172 -4.84 14.36 -0.41
C SER A 172 -4.73 14.36 1.11
N CYS A 173 -3.53 14.70 1.62
CA CYS A 173 -3.30 14.88 3.05
C CYS A 173 -4.18 16.00 3.61
N ASP A 174 -4.43 17.07 2.85
CA ASP A 174 -5.32 18.15 3.25
C ASP A 174 -6.75 17.67 3.42
N LEU A 175 -7.26 16.91 2.45
CA LEU A 175 -8.63 16.43 2.50
C LEU A 175 -8.82 15.41 3.63
N LEU A 176 -7.82 14.56 3.90
CA LEU A 176 -7.82 13.70 5.09
C LEU A 176 -7.88 14.53 6.38
N ALA A 177 -7.07 15.59 6.50
CA ALA A 177 -7.10 16.47 7.65
C ALA A 177 -8.48 17.16 7.80
N PHE A 178 -9.09 17.62 6.71
CA PHE A 178 -10.42 18.22 6.72
C PHE A 178 -11.53 17.23 7.10
N GLN A 179 -11.49 15.99 6.59
CA GLN A 179 -12.40 14.92 6.99
C GLN A 179 -12.26 14.60 8.47
N ALA A 180 -11.01 14.45 8.97
CA ALA A 180 -10.74 14.19 10.38
C ALA A 180 -11.20 15.33 11.30
N LYS A 181 -11.00 16.60 10.90
CA LYS A 181 -11.54 17.77 11.62
C LYS A 181 -13.06 17.72 11.69
N SER A 182 -13.72 17.38 10.58
CA SER A 182 -15.18 17.29 10.51
C SER A 182 -15.74 16.15 11.38
N ALA A 183 -14.96 15.09 11.55
CA ALA A 183 -15.27 13.95 12.41
C ALA A 183 -14.86 14.17 13.89
N GLY A 184 -14.21 15.28 14.24
CA GLY A 184 -13.71 15.53 15.60
C GLY A 184 -12.51 14.66 16.00
N LEU A 185 -11.80 14.07 15.03
CA LEU A 185 -10.66 13.16 15.24
C LEU A 185 -9.30 13.87 15.10
N PHE A 186 -9.28 15.09 14.58
CA PHE A 186 -8.06 15.86 14.34
C PHE A 186 -7.60 16.60 15.61
N PHE A 187 -6.31 16.51 15.90
CA PHE A 187 -5.64 17.22 16.99
C PHE A 187 -4.36 17.86 16.47
N SER A 188 -4.17 19.15 16.74
CA SER A 188 -2.92 19.82 16.43
C SER A 188 -1.79 19.35 17.36
N GLY A 189 -0.54 19.49 16.93
CA GLY A 189 0.62 19.17 17.77
C GLY A 189 0.64 19.88 19.13
N ASN A 190 0.01 21.06 19.27
CA ASN A 190 -0.11 21.75 20.55
C ASN A 190 -1.16 21.13 21.48
N GLU A 191 -2.18 20.47 20.92
CA GLU A 191 -3.23 19.79 21.68
C GLU A 191 -2.77 18.42 22.20
N ILE A 192 -1.75 17.83 21.56
CA ILE A 192 -1.26 16.48 21.89
C ILE A 192 -0.22 16.44 23.01
N SER A 193 0.44 17.55 23.35
CA SER A 193 1.57 17.56 24.30
C SER A 193 1.25 17.05 25.72
N ASN A 194 -0.02 16.88 26.08
CA ASN A 194 -0.47 16.29 27.35
C ASN A 194 -1.41 15.09 27.16
N ARG A 195 -1.47 14.52 25.95
CA ARG A 195 -2.40 13.45 25.59
C ARG A 195 -1.64 12.23 25.10
N GLU A 196 -2.09 11.06 25.53
CA GLU A 196 -1.62 9.80 24.94
C GLU A 196 -2.03 9.72 23.47
N ILE A 197 -1.09 9.31 22.62
CA ILE A 197 -1.33 9.02 21.21
C ILE A 197 -1.43 7.50 21.09
N PRO A 198 -2.63 6.95 20.88
CA PRO A 198 -2.78 5.51 20.71
C PRO A 198 -1.98 5.02 19.51
N SER A 199 -1.35 3.87 19.65
CA SER A 199 -0.72 3.16 18.52
C SER A 199 -1.79 2.89 17.45
N GLY A 200 -1.44 2.98 16.17
CA GLY A 200 -2.39 2.92 15.05
C GLY A 200 -3.02 4.27 14.69
N SER A 201 -2.79 5.33 15.47
CA SER A 201 -3.16 6.70 15.09
C SER A 201 -2.38 7.17 13.86
N ILE A 202 -2.82 8.27 13.26
CA ILE A 202 -2.20 8.82 12.04
C ILE A 202 -1.52 10.14 12.38
N PHE A 203 -0.32 10.38 11.84
CA PHE A 203 0.31 11.70 11.86
C PHE A 203 0.22 12.37 10.48
N LEU A 204 0.19 13.69 10.49
CA LEU A 204 0.25 14.55 9.30
C LEU A 204 1.46 15.47 9.41
N VAL A 205 2.20 15.68 8.33
CA VAL A 205 3.28 16.66 8.25
C VAL A 205 2.70 18.00 7.84
N ARG A 206 2.64 18.94 8.78
CA ARG A 206 2.11 20.28 8.55
C ARG A 206 3.15 21.17 7.86
N ASN A 207 2.76 21.82 6.76
CA ASN A 207 3.50 22.91 6.14
C ASN A 207 2.89 24.27 6.50
N THR A 208 1.56 24.39 6.47
CA THR A 208 0.80 25.53 7.01
C THR A 208 -0.43 25.03 7.78
N ASP A 209 -1.18 25.89 8.46
CA ASP A 209 -2.37 25.50 9.26
C ASP A 209 -3.49 24.83 8.45
N SER A 210 -3.42 24.89 7.12
CA SER A 210 -4.35 24.26 6.18
C SER A 210 -3.67 23.49 5.05
N ASP A 211 -2.36 23.20 5.17
CA ASP A 211 -1.58 22.48 4.17
C ASP A 211 -0.71 21.42 4.85
N TRP A 212 -0.99 20.15 4.57
CA TRP A 212 -0.25 18.99 5.01
C TRP A 212 0.34 18.29 3.79
N THR A 213 1.63 17.99 3.86
CA THR A 213 2.39 17.50 2.70
C THR A 213 2.67 16.00 2.74
N HIS A 214 2.43 15.36 3.88
CA HIS A 214 2.68 13.93 4.07
C HIS A 214 1.86 13.38 5.23
N VAL A 215 1.64 12.07 5.23
CA VAL A 215 0.84 11.36 6.23
C VAL A 215 1.39 9.95 6.44
N GLY A 216 1.20 9.40 7.63
CA GLY A 216 1.56 8.02 7.92
C GLY A 216 0.96 7.51 9.23
N ILE A 217 1.17 6.23 9.49
CA ILE A 217 0.60 5.51 10.64
C ILE A 217 1.63 5.47 11.75
N ILE A 218 1.21 5.78 12.97
CA ILE A 218 2.03 5.76 14.18
C ILE A 218 2.00 4.34 14.73
N VAL A 219 3.15 3.68 14.75
CA VAL A 219 3.31 2.36 15.39
C VAL A 219 3.38 2.53 16.90
N GLU A 220 4.12 3.54 17.36
CA GLU A 220 4.37 3.78 18.78
C GLU A 220 4.76 5.25 18.97
N ALA A 221 4.28 5.85 20.05
CA ALA A 221 4.58 7.23 20.44
C ALA A 221 5.32 7.22 21.79
N GLU A 222 6.49 7.83 21.82
CA GLU A 222 7.34 8.02 23.01
C GLU A 222 7.53 9.53 23.29
N ASP A 223 8.14 9.90 24.41
CA ASP A 223 8.22 11.30 24.86
C ASP A 223 8.77 12.29 23.81
N LEU A 224 9.75 11.88 23.01
CA LEU A 224 10.47 12.77 22.07
C LEU A 224 10.33 12.38 20.61
N MET A 225 9.82 11.18 20.33
CA MET A 225 9.73 10.65 18.98
C MET A 225 8.59 9.65 18.84
N MET A 226 8.27 9.35 17.59
CA MET A 226 7.32 8.33 17.19
C MET A 226 8.00 7.38 16.22
N ARG A 227 7.65 6.10 16.34
CA ARG A 227 7.92 5.10 15.31
C ARG A 227 6.70 5.02 14.39
N THR A 228 6.93 5.00 13.08
CA THR A 228 5.87 5.12 12.08
C THR A 228 6.03 4.12 10.94
N ILE A 229 4.93 3.77 10.27
CA ILE A 229 4.90 3.11 8.97
C ILE A 229 4.23 4.04 7.97
N GLU A 230 4.87 4.24 6.82
CA GLU A 230 4.48 5.28 5.88
C GLU A 230 4.62 4.76 4.46
N GLY A 231 3.71 5.17 3.58
CA GLY A 231 3.84 4.99 2.14
C GLY A 231 4.45 6.21 1.48
N ASN A 232 4.93 6.05 0.25
CA ASN A 232 5.62 7.08 -0.53
C ASN A 232 6.73 7.79 0.28
N THR A 233 7.54 7.00 0.98
CA THR A 233 8.70 7.47 1.74
C THR A 233 9.96 6.68 1.35
N ASN A 234 11.11 7.04 1.92
CA ASN A 234 12.37 6.32 1.77
C ASN A 234 13.24 6.51 3.02
N ASP A 235 14.33 5.75 3.12
CA ASP A 235 15.27 5.80 4.25
C ASP A 235 15.91 7.19 4.44
N GLU A 236 15.95 8.03 3.41
CA GLU A 236 16.51 9.38 3.46
C GLU A 236 15.49 10.45 3.90
N GLY A 237 14.20 10.11 3.98
CA GLY A 237 13.13 11.04 4.40
C GLY A 237 12.88 12.17 3.39
N GLY A 238 13.26 11.96 2.14
CA GLY A 238 13.02 12.91 1.05
C GLY A 238 11.54 13.03 0.69
N ARG A 239 11.19 14.07 -0.07
CA ARG A 239 9.82 14.29 -0.58
C ARG A 239 9.37 13.24 -1.61
N GLU A 240 10.33 12.52 -2.20
CA GLU A 240 10.14 11.55 -3.27
C GLU A 240 10.48 10.16 -2.73
N GLY A 241 9.60 9.64 -1.88
CA GLY A 241 9.70 8.26 -1.46
C GLY A 241 9.31 7.30 -2.57
N TYR A 242 9.51 6.01 -2.33
CA TYR A 242 9.16 4.98 -3.31
C TYR A 242 8.68 3.68 -2.67
N GLU A 243 8.63 3.58 -1.34
CA GLU A 243 8.23 2.35 -0.66
C GLU A 243 7.44 2.60 0.62
N VAL A 244 6.81 1.53 1.10
CA VAL A 244 6.29 1.45 2.46
C VAL A 244 7.47 1.11 3.37
N CYS A 245 7.84 2.01 4.27
CA CYS A 245 8.92 1.75 5.22
C CYS A 245 8.63 2.27 6.63
N MET A 246 9.45 1.79 7.57
CA MET A 246 9.42 2.25 8.95
C MET A 246 10.31 3.47 9.14
N ARG A 247 9.85 4.47 9.91
CA ARG A 247 10.62 5.68 10.22
C ARG A 247 10.56 6.01 11.71
N PHE A 248 11.51 6.84 12.13
CA PHE A 248 11.45 7.57 13.38
C PHE A 248 11.19 9.05 13.06
N ARG A 249 10.20 9.64 13.71
CA ARG A 249 9.82 11.06 13.52
C ARG A 249 9.74 11.78 14.86
N GLY A 250 10.20 13.03 14.89
CA GLY A 250 9.86 13.95 15.98
C GLY A 250 8.49 14.60 15.79
N TYR A 251 7.99 15.24 16.85
CA TYR A 251 6.67 15.90 16.90
C TYR A 251 6.61 17.26 16.19
N ASN A 252 7.76 17.86 15.87
CA ASN A 252 7.81 19.17 15.23
C ASN A 252 7.08 19.18 13.88
N ASN A 253 6.19 20.16 13.68
CA ASN A 253 5.35 20.30 12.50
C ASN A 253 4.53 19.03 12.22
N LYS A 254 3.99 18.42 13.28
CA LYS A 254 3.06 17.29 13.18
C LYS A 254 1.72 17.64 13.77
N ASP A 255 0.69 17.15 13.10
CA ASP A 255 -0.67 17.06 13.62
C ASP A 255 -1.11 15.60 13.58
N PHE A 256 -2.22 15.30 14.24
CA PHE A 256 -2.61 13.95 14.58
C PHE A 256 -4.07 13.70 14.25
N ILE A 257 -4.37 12.50 13.78
CA ILE A 257 -5.72 11.96 13.71
C ILE A 257 -5.74 10.77 14.66
N LEU A 258 -6.49 10.91 15.75
CA LEU A 258 -6.65 9.83 16.74
C LEU A 258 -7.91 9.06 16.37
N LEU A 259 -7.72 7.78 16.03
CA LEU A 259 -8.83 6.89 15.71
C LEU A 259 -9.64 6.56 16.98
N PRO A 260 -10.96 6.34 16.85
CA PRO A 260 -11.87 6.13 17.97
C PRO A 260 -11.68 4.79 18.70
#